data_AF-A0A2D8GJX9-F1
#
_entry.id   AF-A0A2D8GJX9-F1
#
_cell.length_a   1.000
_cell.length_b   1.000
_cell.length_c   1.000
_cell.angle_alpha   90.00
_cell.angle_beta   90.00
_cell.angle_gamma   90.00
#
_symmetry.space_group_name_H-M   'P 1'
#
loop_
_entity.id
_entity.type
_entity.pdbx_description
1 polymer ?
#
loop_
_entity_poly.entity_id
_entity_poly.type
_entity_poly.pdbx_seq_one_letter_code
_entity_poly.pdbx_strand_id
1 'polypeptide(L)'
;MSEEKQIRAEAAAFRRLLSHLDSRKDVQNIDLMNLAGFCRNCLSKWYATAAADVDLNLSIDEAKELVYKMPYADWKQHYQTPMNHSSLKE
;
A
#
# COMPACT_ATOMS: atom_id res chain seq x y z
N MET A 1 22.87 -15.53 7.45
CA MET A 1 21.40 -15.64 7.59
C MET A 1 20.92 -16.60 6.52
N SER A 2 20.02 -17.55 6.81
CA SER A 2 19.48 -18.42 5.75
C SER A 2 18.45 -17.66 4.91
N GLU A 3 18.29 -18.07 3.65
CA GLU A 3 17.33 -17.48 2.72
C GLU A 3 15.89 -17.53 3.28
N GLU A 4 15.46 -18.66 3.84
CA GLU A 4 14.15 -18.79 4.48
C GLU A 4 13.95 -17.77 5.63
N LYS A 5 14.98 -17.59 6.49
CA LYS A 5 14.91 -16.62 7.59
C LYS A 5 14.86 -15.18 7.06
N GLN A 6 15.58 -14.90 5.98
CA GLN A 6 15.55 -13.59 5.32
C GLN A 6 14.15 -13.28 4.76
N ILE A 7 13.57 -14.18 3.97
CA ILE A 7 12.23 -14.03 3.39
C ILE A 7 11.19 -13.81 4.48
N ARG A 8 11.26 -14.56 5.59
CA ARG A 8 10.33 -14.42 6.72
C ARG A 8 10.45 -13.04 7.39
N ALA A 9 11.67 -12.52 7.52
CA ALA A 9 11.92 -11.20 8.10
C ALA A 9 11.42 -10.08 7.18
N GLU A 10 11.70 -10.15 5.88
CA GLU A 10 11.23 -9.19 4.87
C GLU A 10 9.70 -9.15 4.80
N ALA A 11 9.05 -10.33 4.75
CA ALA A 11 7.60 -10.42 4.78
C ALA A 11 6.99 -9.88 6.08
N ALA A 12 7.64 -10.10 7.23
CA ALA A 12 7.20 -9.55 8.52
C ALA A 12 7.34 -8.03 8.58
N ALA A 13 8.45 -7.48 8.06
CA ALA A 13 8.65 -6.04 7.96
C ALA A 13 7.61 -5.39 7.04
N PHE A 14 7.30 -6.01 5.90
CA PHE A 14 6.27 -5.52 5.00
C PHE A 14 4.87 -5.53 5.65
N ARG A 15 4.47 -6.63 6.30
CA ARG A 15 3.21 -6.68 7.06
C ARG A 15 3.14 -5.62 8.17
N ARG A 16 4.28 -5.29 8.79
CA ARG A 16 4.37 -4.21 9.78
C ARG A 16 4.19 -2.83 9.13
N LEU A 17 4.77 -2.58 7.96
CA LEU A 17 4.53 -1.35 7.19
C LEU A 17 3.05 -1.19 6.84
N LEU A 18 2.40 -2.24 6.32
CA LEU A 18 0.97 -2.21 6.00
C LEU A 18 0.13 -1.88 7.24
N SER A 19 0.46 -2.49 8.38
CA SER A 19 -0.21 -2.20 9.66
C SER A 19 0.02 -0.77 10.14
N HIS A 20 1.21 -0.22 9.94
CA HIS A 20 1.50 1.17 10.27
C HIS A 20 0.69 2.13 9.39
N LEU A 21 0.66 1.91 8.07
CA LEU A 21 -0.10 2.73 7.12
C LEU A 21 -1.62 2.64 7.34
N ASP A 22 -2.11 1.48 7.78
CA ASP A 22 -3.51 1.26 8.18
C ASP A 22 -3.86 1.96 9.50
N SER A 23 -2.91 2.04 10.46
CA SER A 23 -3.10 2.84 11.67
C SER A 23 -3.05 4.35 11.41
N ARG A 24 -2.50 4.76 10.26
CA ARG A 24 -2.29 6.15 9.85
C ARG A 24 -3.12 6.52 8.62
N LYS A 25 -4.44 6.31 8.71
CA LYS A 25 -5.38 6.66 7.62
C LYS A 25 -5.47 8.16 7.34
N ASP A 26 -4.98 8.99 8.27
CA ASP A 26 -4.79 10.43 8.09
C ASP A 26 -3.76 10.74 7.00
N VAL A 27 -2.73 9.91 6.84
CA VAL A 27 -1.69 10.11 5.83
C VAL A 27 -2.25 9.80 4.45
N GLN A 28 -2.46 10.83 3.62
CA GLN A 28 -3.03 10.66 2.29
C GLN A 28 -2.01 10.09 1.31
N ASN A 29 -2.51 9.36 0.30
CA ASN A 29 -1.64 8.83 -0.75
C ASN A 29 -0.94 9.93 -1.55
N ILE A 30 -1.58 11.09 -1.75
CA ILE A 30 -0.99 12.21 -2.48
C ILE A 30 0.22 12.78 -1.74
N ASP A 31 0.16 12.86 -0.41
CA ASP A 31 1.28 13.35 0.40
C ASP A 31 2.46 12.38 0.33
N LEU A 32 2.20 11.07 0.40
CA LEU A 32 3.23 10.04 0.21
C LEU A 32 3.84 10.09 -1.19
N MET A 33 3.02 10.28 -2.23
CA MET A 33 3.52 10.43 -3.60
C MET A 33 4.42 11.67 -3.74
N ASN A 34 4.00 12.81 -3.20
CA ASN A 34 4.75 14.06 -3.29
C ASN A 34 6.06 14.02 -2.49
N LEU A 35 6.08 13.33 -1.35
CA LEU A 35 7.24 13.26 -0.48
C LEU A 35 8.22 12.15 -0.87
N ALA A 36 7.72 10.97 -1.19
CA ALA A 36 8.51 9.74 -1.27
C ALA A 36 8.40 9.01 -2.62
N GLY A 37 7.58 9.50 -3.55
CA GLY A 37 7.43 8.90 -4.89
C GLY A 37 6.67 7.57 -4.91
N PHE A 38 6.08 7.14 -3.79
CA PHE A 38 5.20 5.97 -3.73
C PHE A 38 4.08 6.16 -2.71
N CYS A 39 3.01 5.38 -2.82
CA CYS A 39 1.91 5.36 -1.84
C CYS A 39 1.31 3.94 -1.72
N ARG A 40 0.19 3.80 -0.99
CA ARG A 40 -0.51 2.51 -0.81
C ARG A 40 -0.91 1.85 -2.14
N ASN A 41 -1.29 2.65 -3.15
CA ASN A 41 -1.63 2.11 -4.48
C ASN A 41 -0.39 1.52 -5.18
N CYS A 42 0.79 2.11 -5.00
CA CYS A 42 2.04 1.55 -5.51
C CYS A 42 2.34 0.20 -4.85
N LEU A 43 2.18 0.11 -3.52
CA LEU A 43 2.34 -1.16 -2.78
C LEU A 43 1.37 -2.23 -3.29
N SER A 44 0.13 -1.86 -3.60
CA SER A 44 -0.88 -2.78 -4.14
C SER A 44 -0.47 -3.33 -5.51
N LYS A 45 0.06 -2.45 -6.38
CA LYS A 45 0.59 -2.87 -7.69
C LYS A 45 1.79 -3.79 -7.55
N TRP A 46 2.74 -3.45 -6.67
CA TRP A 46 3.92 -4.31 -6.42
C TRP A 46 3.53 -5.68 -5.87
N TYR A 47 2.54 -5.73 -4.98
CA TYR A 47 2.01 -6.98 -4.44
C TYR A 47 1.44 -7.86 -5.56
N ALA A 48 0.56 -7.30 -6.41
CA ALA A 48 -0.04 -8.05 -7.51
C ALA A 48 1.01 -8.56 -8.51
N THR A 49 2.02 -7.74 -8.82
CA THR A 49 3.15 -8.15 -9.68
C THR A 49 3.96 -9.29 -9.04
N ALA A 50 4.36 -9.15 -7.77
CA ALA A 50 5.12 -10.18 -7.07
C ALA A 50 4.32 -11.49 -6.90
N ALA A 51 3.00 -11.39 -6.77
CA ALA A 51 2.11 -12.57 -6.75
C ALA A 51 2.10 -13.27 -8.12
N ALA A 52 2.01 -12.52 -9.22
CA ALA A 52 2.07 -13.08 -10.56
C ALA A 52 3.41 -13.79 -10.85
N ASP A 53 4.53 -13.26 -10.34
CA ASP A 53 5.86 -13.88 -10.48
C ASP A 53 5.98 -15.26 -9.78
N VAL A 54 5.06 -15.58 -8.88
CA VAL A 54 4.96 -16.88 -8.17
C VAL A 54 3.70 -17.65 -8.54
N ASP A 55 3.13 -17.39 -9.73
CA ASP A 55 1.93 -18.03 -10.27
C ASP A 55 0.67 -17.87 -9.39
N LEU A 56 0.65 -16.86 -8.53
CA LEU A 56 -0.52 -16.47 -7.74
C LEU A 56 -1.26 -15.33 -8.45
N ASN A 57 -2.34 -15.68 -9.15
CA ASN A 57 -3.19 -14.69 -9.81
C ASN A 57 -3.99 -13.89 -8.78
N LEU A 58 -3.56 -12.65 -8.55
CA LEU A 58 -4.21 -11.67 -7.69
C LEU A 58 -4.58 -10.44 -8.52
N SER A 59 -5.86 -10.07 -8.52
CA SER A 59 -6.29 -8.83 -9.14
C SER A 59 -5.76 -7.61 -8.37
N ILE A 60 -5.71 -6.46 -9.05
CA ILE A 60 -5.30 -5.21 -8.40
C ILE A 60 -6.24 -4.81 -7.28
N ASP A 61 -7.53 -5.13 -7.37
CA ASP A 61 -8.50 -4.80 -6.33
C ASP A 61 -8.32 -5.70 -5.09
N GLU A 62 -8.11 -7.00 -5.28
CA GLU A 62 -7.74 -7.91 -4.17
C GLU A 62 -6.42 -7.47 -3.51
N ALA A 63 -5.43 -7.05 -4.29
CA ALA A 63 -4.17 -6.53 -3.76
C ALA A 63 -4.36 -5.24 -2.95
N LYS A 64 -5.26 -4.35 -3.38
CA LYS A 64 -5.63 -3.19 -2.57
C LYS A 64 -6.29 -3.63 -1.26
N GLU A 65 -7.19 -4.59 -1.27
CA GLU A 65 -7.82 -5.05 -0.03
C GLU A 65 -6.79 -5.56 0.99
N LEU A 66 -5.76 -6.28 0.53
CA LEU A 66 -4.65 -6.71 1.39
C LEU A 66 -3.84 -5.54 1.94
N VAL A 67 -3.58 -4.51 1.13
CA VAL A 67 -2.79 -3.33 1.52
C VAL A 67 -3.57 -2.36 2.43
N TYR A 68 -4.86 -2.15 2.13
CA TYR A 68 -5.74 -1.23 2.86
C TYR A 68 -6.45 -1.90 4.04
N LYS A 69 -6.38 -3.24 4.15
CA LYS A 69 -7.08 -4.07 5.16
C LYS A 69 -8.61 -3.94 5.15
N MET A 70 -9.16 -3.47 4.05
CA MET A 70 -10.60 -3.35 3.79
C MET A 70 -10.83 -3.07 2.28
N PRO A 71 -12.07 -3.20 1.78
CA PRO A 71 -12.41 -2.78 0.43
C PRO A 71 -11.96 -1.35 0.15
N TYR A 72 -11.26 -1.15 -0.97
CA TYR A 72 -10.71 0.16 -1.32
C TYR A 72 -11.81 1.23 -1.48
N ALA A 73 -12.99 0.83 -1.95
CA ALA A 73 -14.16 1.72 -2.06
C ALA A 73 -14.56 2.27 -0.69
N ASP A 74 -14.64 1.41 0.33
CA ASP A 74 -14.96 1.80 1.70
C ASP A 74 -13.87 2.70 2.27
N TRP A 75 -12.60 2.35 2.04
CA TRP A 75 -11.49 3.18 2.51
C TRP A 75 -11.56 4.59 1.91
N LYS A 76 -11.84 4.68 0.61
CA LYS A 76 -12.00 5.94 -0.11
C LYS A 76 -13.14 6.77 0.46
N GLN A 77 -14.29 6.13 0.73
CA GLN A 77 -15.46 6.82 1.28
C GLN A 77 -15.23 7.36 2.69
N HIS A 78 -14.52 6.61 3.54
CA HIS A 78 -14.38 6.93 4.96
C HIS A 78 -13.15 7.78 5.29
N TYR A 79 -12.07 7.69 4.50
CA TYR A 79 -10.76 8.24 4.89
C TYR A 79 -10.07 9.08 3.82
N GLN A 80 -10.50 9.02 2.55
CA GLN A 80 -9.91 9.89 1.54
C GLN A 80 -10.47 11.31 1.67
N THR A 81 -9.59 12.27 1.91
CA THR A 81 -9.99 13.68 1.92
C THR A 81 -9.96 14.25 0.51
N PRO A 82 -10.79 15.27 0.20
CA PRO A 82 -10.66 16.03 -1.03
C PRO A 82 -9.22 16.53 -1.19
N MET A 83 -8.68 16.49 -2.41
CA MET A 83 -7.37 17.10 -2.65
C MET A 83 -7.51 18.61 -2.49
N ASN A 84 -6.87 19.18 -1.47
CA ASN A 84 -6.65 20.62 -1.45
C ASN A 84 -5.55 20.93 -2.47
N HIS A 85 -5.90 21.68 -3.51
CA HIS A 85 -5.00 22.12 -4.59
C HIS A 85 -3.80 22.99 -4.13
N SER A 86 -3.63 23.25 -2.84
CA SER A 86 -2.50 23.98 -2.27
C SER A 86 -1.14 23.25 -2.40
N SER A 87 -1.13 22.00 -2.88
CA SER A 87 0.08 21.17 -2.98
C SER A 87 0.76 21.18 -4.35
N LEU A 88 0.22 21.93 -5.33
CA LEU A 88 0.96 22.26 -6.54
C LEU A 88 1.96 23.37 -6.15
N LYS A 89 3.17 22.96 -5.74
CA LYS A 89 4.30 23.89 -5.72
C LYS A 89 4.52 24.38 -7.14
N GLU A 90 4.59 25.70 -7.29
CA GLU A 90 5.09 26.41 -8.48
C GLU A 90 6.45 25.87 -8.93
#